data_AF-A0A4P6EU33-F1
#
_entry.id   AF-A0A4P6EU33-F1
#
_cell.length_a   1.000
_cell.length_b   1.000
_cell.length_c   1.000
_cell.angle_alpha   90.00
_cell.angle_beta   90.00
_cell.angle_gamma   90.00
#
_symmetry.space_group_name_H-M   'P 1'
#
loop_
_entity.id
_entity.type
_entity.pdbx_description
1 polymer ?
#
loop_
_entity_poly.entity_id
_entity_poly.type
_entity_poly.pdbx_seq_one_letter_code
_entity_poly.pdbx_strand_id
1 'polypeptide(L)'
;MTISRDGAYTIGEALAAMRALAHGRAPGEDGTADPDVVRAALAGLGHDDQLVLWLRHVEVADDSTIADSLGVAPDEAQRRLRGAERALRSSFADVHARAAAHASGACAATRASLAEYVRHRVPSGRRRVLEEHLFGCQECMRAFVDVRQSGWAVRDAAAALLAGGAGLTAAGPIVAGPAGRRRRADRPRCSLRAVRGCGRCGRHAEAAGPAARPTV
;
A
#
# COMPACT_ATOMS: atom_id res chain seq x y z
N MET A 1 -28.97 57.56 10.33
CA MET A 1 -28.10 56.99 9.27
C MET A 1 -27.19 55.99 9.96
N THR A 2 -27.63 54.74 10.04
CA THR A 2 -27.00 53.65 10.78
C THR A 2 -26.91 52.45 9.84
N ILE A 3 -25.69 52.00 9.56
CA ILE A 3 -25.41 50.86 8.69
C ILE A 3 -25.69 49.59 9.51
N SER A 4 -26.80 48.88 9.22
CA SER A 4 -27.08 47.56 9.79
C SER A 4 -26.17 46.53 9.14
N ARG A 5 -25.25 45.97 9.93
CA ARG A 5 -24.37 44.86 9.58
C ARG A 5 -25.00 43.53 10.02
N ASP A 6 -26.03 43.08 9.33
CA ASP A 6 -26.65 41.76 9.59
C ASP A 6 -26.35 40.78 8.44
N GLY A 7 -25.07 40.67 8.10
CA GLY A 7 -24.55 39.74 7.10
C GLY A 7 -23.67 38.67 7.74
N ALA A 8 -24.25 37.85 8.62
CA ALA A 8 -23.58 36.70 9.22
C ALA A 8 -24.01 35.42 8.49
N TYR A 9 -23.52 35.22 7.27
CA TYR A 9 -23.39 33.86 6.74
C TYR A 9 -22.31 33.22 7.62
N THR A 10 -22.69 32.28 8.50
CA THR A 10 -21.68 31.70 9.39
C THR A 10 -20.66 30.99 8.51
N ILE A 11 -19.38 31.15 8.81
CA ILE A 11 -18.31 30.43 8.10
C ILE A 11 -18.62 28.92 8.07
N GLY A 12 -19.34 28.41 9.09
CA GLY A 12 -19.89 27.06 9.13
C GLY A 12 -20.88 26.74 8.00
N GLU A 13 -21.85 27.61 7.71
CA GLU A 13 -22.80 27.45 6.59
C GLU A 13 -22.10 27.57 5.23
N ALA A 14 -21.12 28.47 5.08
CA ALA A 14 -20.30 28.55 3.86
C ALA A 14 -19.49 27.28 3.63
N LEU A 15 -18.85 26.75 4.68
CA LEU A 15 -18.12 25.49 4.60
C LEU A 15 -19.06 24.31 4.32
N ALA A 16 -20.25 24.28 4.91
CA ALA A 16 -21.26 23.25 4.65
C ALA A 16 -21.79 23.31 3.21
N ALA A 17 -22.10 24.50 2.70
CA ALA A 17 -22.55 24.71 1.33
C ALA A 17 -21.45 24.36 0.30
N MET A 18 -20.19 24.76 0.55
CA MET A 18 -19.06 24.37 -0.30
C MET A 18 -18.83 22.85 -0.31
N ARG A 19 -18.94 22.17 0.85
CA ARG A 19 -18.85 20.70 0.93
C ARG A 19 -20.02 19.99 0.23
N ALA A 20 -21.23 20.56 0.28
CA ALA A 20 -22.40 20.02 -0.41
C ALA A 20 -22.30 20.18 -1.94
N LEU A 21 -21.61 21.22 -2.42
CA LEU A 21 -21.34 21.47 -3.84
C LEU A 21 -20.14 20.68 -4.38
N ALA A 22 -19.25 20.19 -3.51
CA ALA A 22 -18.20 19.24 -3.87
C ALA A 22 -18.82 17.85 -4.05
N HIS A 23 -19.26 17.52 -5.27
CA HIS A 23 -19.81 16.21 -5.55
C HIS A 23 -18.72 15.13 -5.45
N GLY A 24 -18.82 14.30 -4.41
CA GLY A 24 -17.87 13.24 -4.06
C GLY A 24 -16.85 13.70 -3.02
N ARG A 25 -16.53 12.84 -2.05
CA ARG A 25 -15.43 13.08 -1.11
C ARG A 25 -14.13 13.31 -1.89
N ALA A 26 -13.37 14.33 -1.48
CA ALA A 26 -12.14 14.72 -2.16
C ALA A 26 -11.12 13.57 -2.11
N PRO A 27 -10.27 13.38 -3.14
CA PRO A 27 -9.23 12.36 -3.11
C PRO A 27 -8.36 12.50 -1.85
N GLY A 28 -8.40 11.49 -0.97
CA GLY A 28 -7.64 11.48 0.29
C GLY A 28 -8.40 11.92 1.55
N GLU A 29 -9.71 12.16 1.48
CA GLU A 29 -10.57 12.28 2.66
C GLU A 29 -10.89 10.90 3.27
N ASP A 30 -11.14 10.84 4.57
CA ASP A 30 -11.50 9.57 5.25
C ASP A 30 -12.73 8.91 4.60
N GLY A 31 -12.65 7.61 4.38
CA GLY A 31 -13.60 6.74 3.70
C GLY A 31 -13.64 6.93 2.18
N THR A 32 -12.54 7.39 1.56
CA THR A 32 -12.41 7.49 0.09
C THR A 32 -11.61 6.38 -0.55
N ALA A 33 -10.85 5.62 0.23
CA ALA A 33 -10.14 4.47 -0.32
C ALA A 33 -11.17 3.40 -0.72
N ASP A 34 -11.15 3.02 -2.00
CA ASP A 34 -11.96 1.91 -2.49
C ASP A 34 -11.44 0.59 -1.90
N PRO A 35 -12.21 -0.10 -1.04
CA PRO A 35 -11.75 -1.29 -0.34
C PRO A 35 -11.42 -2.45 -1.29
N ASP A 36 -12.00 -2.51 -2.49
CA ASP A 36 -11.72 -3.55 -3.47
C ASP A 36 -10.37 -3.29 -4.15
N VAL A 37 -10.04 -2.03 -4.43
CA VAL A 37 -8.72 -1.63 -4.93
C VAL A 37 -7.65 -1.93 -3.88
N VAL A 38 -7.90 -1.59 -2.60
CA VAL A 38 -6.97 -1.88 -1.50
C VAL A 38 -6.77 -3.39 -1.35
N ARG A 39 -7.85 -4.17 -1.40
CA ARG A 39 -7.79 -5.64 -1.32
C ARG A 39 -6.98 -6.23 -2.47
N ALA A 40 -7.21 -5.78 -3.70
CA ALA A 40 -6.46 -6.22 -4.86
C ALA A 40 -4.97 -5.85 -4.77
N ALA A 41 -4.66 -4.66 -4.24
CA ALA A 41 -3.28 -4.23 -4.04
C ALA A 41 -2.57 -5.09 -2.97
N LEU A 42 -3.21 -5.33 -1.83
CA LEU A 42 -2.67 -6.18 -0.75
C LEU A 42 -2.49 -7.64 -1.19
N ALA A 43 -3.42 -8.18 -1.99
CA ALA A 43 -3.33 -9.54 -2.53
C ALA A 43 -2.08 -9.77 -3.42
N GLY A 44 -1.49 -8.70 -3.96
CA GLY A 44 -0.23 -8.76 -4.71
C GLY A 44 1.03 -8.87 -3.84
N LEU A 45 0.91 -8.78 -2.51
CA LEU A 45 2.03 -8.81 -1.56
C LEU A 45 2.13 -10.16 -0.84
N GLY A 46 3.33 -10.51 -0.38
CA GLY A 46 3.55 -11.65 0.52
C GLY A 46 2.93 -11.42 1.91
N HIS A 47 2.62 -12.50 2.63
CA HIS A 47 1.90 -12.45 3.91
C HIS A 47 2.59 -11.57 4.97
N ASP A 48 3.90 -11.75 5.16
CA ASP A 48 4.68 -10.96 6.11
C ASP A 48 4.68 -9.46 5.79
N ASP A 49 4.63 -9.09 4.51
CA ASP A 49 4.60 -7.69 4.11
C ASP A 49 3.22 -7.08 4.40
N GLN A 50 2.14 -7.84 4.15
CA GLN A 50 0.78 -7.46 4.56
C GLN A 50 0.70 -7.29 6.09
N LEU A 51 1.28 -8.20 6.86
CA LEU A 51 1.29 -8.14 8.33
C LEU A 51 2.01 -6.89 8.83
N VAL A 52 3.19 -6.58 8.31
CA VAL A 52 3.96 -5.39 8.71
C VAL A 52 3.20 -4.10 8.39
N LEU A 53 2.55 -4.03 7.23
CA LEU A 53 1.72 -2.90 6.85
C LEU A 53 0.51 -2.74 7.79
N TRP A 54 -0.12 -3.85 8.18
CA TRP A 54 -1.25 -3.86 9.10
C TRP A 54 -0.86 -3.33 10.48
N LEU A 55 0.17 -3.93 11.09
CA LEU A 55 0.71 -3.52 12.39
C LEU A 55 1.06 -2.03 12.37
N ARG A 56 1.74 -1.56 11.31
CA ARG A 56 2.20 -0.18 11.25
C ARG A 56 1.08 0.83 11.02
N HIS A 57 0.20 0.57 10.05
CA HIS A 57 -0.74 1.59 9.59
C HIS A 57 -2.10 1.51 10.27
N VAL A 58 -2.56 0.29 10.61
CA VAL A 58 -3.86 0.07 11.24
C VAL A 58 -3.73 0.06 12.76
N GLU A 59 -2.81 -0.74 13.30
CA GLU A 59 -2.60 -0.85 14.75
C GLU A 59 -1.68 0.23 15.31
N VAL A 60 -1.01 1.01 14.44
CA VAL A 60 -0.10 2.09 14.82
C VAL A 60 1.06 1.60 15.70
N ALA A 61 1.49 0.36 15.50
CA ALA A 61 2.61 -0.24 16.21
C ALA A 61 3.93 0.49 15.90
N ASP A 62 4.81 0.54 16.91
CA ASP A 62 6.18 1.01 16.79
C ASP A 62 7.13 -0.09 16.28
N ASP A 63 8.34 0.29 15.89
CA ASP A 63 9.32 -0.61 15.27
C ASP A 63 9.71 -1.80 16.19
N SER A 64 9.69 -1.62 17.52
CA SER A 64 10.01 -2.70 18.46
C SER A 64 8.89 -3.74 18.55
N THR A 65 7.64 -3.28 18.61
CA THR A 65 6.46 -4.15 18.58
C THR A 65 6.37 -4.96 17.27
N ILE A 66 6.72 -4.34 16.13
CA ILE A 66 6.78 -5.02 14.83
C ILE A 66 7.91 -6.07 14.84
N ALA A 67 9.09 -5.73 15.36
CA ALA A 67 10.22 -6.64 15.44
C ALA A 67 9.93 -7.88 16.29
N ASP A 68 9.29 -7.69 17.45
CA ASP A 68 8.88 -8.78 18.33
C ASP A 68 7.85 -9.70 17.67
N SER A 69 6.89 -9.13 16.93
CA SER A 69 5.86 -9.88 16.21
C SER A 69 6.45 -10.75 15.09
N LEU A 70 7.52 -10.27 14.44
CA LEU A 70 8.22 -10.99 13.37
C LEU A 70 9.36 -11.89 13.88
N GLY A 71 9.80 -11.73 15.13
CA GLY A 71 10.97 -12.43 15.67
C GLY A 71 12.30 -11.99 15.04
N VAL A 72 12.42 -10.71 14.65
CA VAL A 72 13.62 -10.14 14.01
C VAL A 72 14.17 -8.95 14.84
N ALA A 73 15.32 -8.41 14.44
CA ALA A 73 15.85 -7.19 15.05
C ALA A 73 15.07 -5.93 14.59
N PRO A 74 14.98 -4.86 15.41
CA PRO A 74 14.29 -3.62 15.04
C PRO A 74 14.71 -3.02 13.69
N ASP A 75 16.02 -2.98 13.40
CA ASP A 75 16.51 -2.46 12.11
C ASP A 75 16.06 -3.31 10.91
N GLU A 76 15.92 -4.62 11.11
CA GLU A 76 15.40 -5.51 10.07
C GLU A 76 13.90 -5.30 9.86
N ALA A 77 13.13 -5.13 10.94
CA ALA A 77 11.72 -4.75 10.87
C ALA A 77 11.54 -3.42 10.13
N GLN A 78 12.38 -2.41 10.39
CA GLN A 78 12.34 -1.14 9.70
C GLN A 78 12.65 -1.28 8.20
N ARG A 79 13.71 -2.03 7.84
CA ARG A 79 14.02 -2.31 6.42
C ARG A 79 12.86 -3.03 5.73
N ARG A 80 12.25 -3.99 6.43
CA ARG A 80 11.10 -4.75 5.93
C ARG A 80 9.88 -3.85 5.71
N LEU A 81 9.53 -3.00 6.67
CA LEU A 81 8.45 -2.03 6.54
C LEU A 81 8.66 -1.13 5.31
N ARG A 82 9.87 -0.58 5.16
CA ARG A 82 10.20 0.25 3.98
C ARG A 82 10.09 -0.54 2.67
N GLY A 83 10.44 -1.83 2.69
CA GLY A 83 10.24 -2.74 1.57
C GLY A 83 8.77 -2.94 1.23
N ALA A 84 7.95 -3.27 2.24
CA ALA A 84 6.52 -3.49 2.11
C ALA A 84 5.79 -2.22 1.63
N GLU A 85 6.12 -1.03 2.15
CA GLU A 85 5.58 0.25 1.67
C GLU A 85 5.90 0.50 0.19
N ARG A 86 7.11 0.15 -0.26
CA ARG A 86 7.48 0.25 -1.69
C ARG A 86 6.73 -0.76 -2.55
N ALA A 87 6.59 -1.99 -2.08
CA ALA A 87 5.86 -3.05 -2.77
C ALA A 87 4.38 -2.70 -2.90
N LEU A 88 3.76 -2.21 -1.82
CA LEU A 88 2.37 -1.76 -1.78
C LEU A 88 2.11 -0.65 -2.79
N ARG A 89 2.94 0.39 -2.81
CA ARG A 89 2.85 1.47 -3.79
C ARG A 89 2.96 0.97 -5.24
N SER A 90 3.83 0.00 -5.50
CA SER A 90 3.93 -0.62 -6.84
C SER A 90 2.64 -1.37 -7.18
N SER A 91 2.14 -2.19 -6.25
CA SER A 91 0.92 -2.98 -6.44
C SER A 91 -0.30 -2.10 -6.72
N PHE A 92 -0.48 -0.99 -5.98
CA PHE A 92 -1.52 0.01 -6.28
C PHE A 92 -1.42 0.55 -7.71
N ALA A 93 -0.21 0.90 -8.16
CA ALA A 93 -0.02 1.41 -9.51
C ALA A 93 -0.38 0.35 -10.57
N ASP A 94 -0.04 -0.92 -10.32
CA ASP A 94 -0.36 -2.04 -11.21
C ASP A 94 -1.86 -2.33 -11.27
N VAL A 95 -2.56 -2.28 -10.13
CA VAL A 95 -4.03 -2.40 -10.06
C VAL A 95 -4.69 -1.29 -10.87
N HIS A 96 -4.27 -0.03 -10.67
CA HIS A 96 -4.82 1.12 -11.40
C HIS A 96 -4.52 1.09 -12.90
N ALA A 97 -3.32 0.64 -13.29
CA ALA A 97 -2.96 0.46 -14.70
C ALA A 97 -3.85 -0.59 -15.38
N ARG A 98 -4.09 -1.73 -14.72
CA ARG A 98 -4.99 -2.78 -15.23
C ARG A 98 -6.43 -2.30 -15.33
N ALA A 99 -6.93 -1.58 -14.31
CA ALA A 99 -8.29 -1.07 -14.29
C ALA A 99 -8.57 -0.06 -15.43
N ALA A 100 -7.56 0.69 -15.88
CA ALA A 100 -7.71 1.61 -17.02
C ALA A 100 -7.55 0.95 -18.39
N ALA A 101 -7.29 -0.35 -18.50
CA ALA A 101 -7.21 -1.03 -19.80
C ALA A 101 -8.50 -0.88 -20.63
N HIS A 102 -9.64 -0.64 -19.98
CA HIS A 102 -10.94 -0.41 -20.61
C HIS A 102 -11.37 1.07 -20.63
N ALA A 103 -10.52 1.98 -20.17
CA ALA A 103 -10.80 3.42 -20.14
C ALA A 103 -10.38 4.13 -21.44
N SER A 104 -10.58 5.44 -21.50
CA SER A 104 -10.03 6.26 -22.58
C SER A 104 -8.49 6.13 -22.66
N GLY A 105 -7.92 6.32 -23.85
CA GLY A 105 -6.47 6.18 -24.07
C GLY A 105 -5.62 7.09 -23.16
N ALA A 106 -6.14 8.28 -22.81
CA ALA A 106 -5.47 9.21 -21.90
C ALA A 106 -5.44 8.72 -20.43
N CYS A 107 -6.54 8.13 -19.95
CA CYS A 107 -6.59 7.53 -18.61
C CYS A 107 -5.65 6.32 -18.53
N ALA A 108 -5.68 5.45 -19.54
CA ALA A 108 -4.78 4.29 -19.63
C ALA A 108 -3.30 4.70 -19.60
N ALA A 109 -2.92 5.67 -20.43
CA ALA A 109 -1.55 6.18 -20.49
C ALA A 109 -1.11 6.84 -19.17
N THR A 110 -1.98 7.62 -18.55
CA THR A 110 -1.71 8.27 -17.25
C THR A 110 -1.52 7.24 -16.14
N ARG A 111 -2.47 6.30 -15.99
CA ARG A 111 -2.41 5.28 -14.93
C ARG A 111 -1.22 4.33 -15.09
N ALA A 112 -0.88 3.94 -16.31
CA ALA A 112 0.33 3.16 -16.60
C ALA A 112 1.64 3.88 -16.21
N SER A 113 1.63 5.22 -16.23
CA SER A 113 2.81 6.04 -15.92
C SER A 113 2.93 6.42 -14.44
N LEU A 114 1.91 6.16 -13.60
CA LEU A 114 1.89 6.60 -12.19
C LEU A 114 3.08 6.07 -11.37
N ALA A 115 3.44 4.81 -11.58
CA ALA A 115 4.57 4.19 -10.88
C ALA A 115 5.89 4.94 -11.14
N GLU A 116 6.14 5.33 -12.39
CA GLU A 116 7.31 6.13 -12.77
C GLU A 116 7.21 7.56 -12.28
N TYR A 117 6.01 8.15 -12.35
CA TYR A 117 5.77 9.53 -11.96
C TYR A 117 6.05 9.78 -10.47
N VAL A 118 5.54 8.90 -9.61
CA VAL A 118 5.78 8.98 -8.16
C VAL A 118 7.25 8.72 -7.78
N ARG A 119 8.01 8.05 -8.64
CA ARG A 119 9.46 7.87 -8.51
C ARG A 119 10.28 8.96 -9.20
N HIS A 120 9.63 9.99 -9.76
CA HIS A 120 10.27 11.06 -10.54
C HIS A 120 11.11 10.56 -11.73
N ARG A 121 10.65 9.49 -12.41
CA ARG A 121 11.34 8.88 -13.57
C ARG A 121 10.68 9.14 -14.92
N VAL A 122 9.60 9.93 -14.96
CA VAL A 122 8.93 10.28 -16.22
C VAL A 122 9.74 11.36 -16.94
N PRO A 123 10.08 11.19 -18.24
CA PRO A 123 10.77 12.20 -19.03
C PRO A 123 10.01 13.52 -19.09
N SER A 124 10.72 14.65 -19.13
CA SER A 124 10.14 16.01 -19.10
C SER A 124 9.06 16.25 -20.16
N GLY A 125 9.27 15.78 -21.40
CA GLY A 125 8.30 15.93 -22.48
C GLY A 125 6.97 15.19 -22.24
N ARG A 126 7.04 14.00 -21.62
CA ARG A 126 5.84 13.19 -21.28
C ARG A 126 5.16 13.68 -20.01
N ARG A 127 5.94 14.24 -19.08
CA ARG A 127 5.46 14.69 -17.77
C ARG A 127 4.37 15.75 -17.88
N ARG A 128 4.52 16.73 -18.79
CA ARG A 128 3.52 17.79 -18.99
C ARG A 128 2.15 17.23 -19.40
N VAL A 129 2.13 16.33 -20.39
CA VAL A 129 0.91 15.71 -20.90
C VAL A 129 0.24 14.84 -19.81
N LEU A 130 1.04 14.10 -19.05
CA LEU A 130 0.57 13.33 -17.90
C LEU A 130 -0.07 14.24 -16.84
N GLU A 131 0.61 15.32 -16.46
CA GLU A 131 0.14 16.25 -15.43
C GLU A 131 -1.15 16.97 -15.84
N GLU A 132 -1.27 17.40 -17.09
CA GLU A 132 -2.49 18.01 -17.62
C GLU A 132 -3.71 17.09 -17.46
N HIS A 133 -3.58 15.81 -17.82
CA HIS A 133 -4.66 14.85 -17.62
C HIS A 133 -4.88 14.50 -16.15
N LEU A 134 -3.80 14.29 -15.39
CA LEU A 134 -3.85 13.92 -13.98
C LEU A 134 -4.62 14.96 -13.14
N PHE A 135 -4.39 16.25 -13.40
CA PHE A 135 -5.06 17.33 -12.69
C PHE A 135 -6.46 17.63 -13.25
N GLY A 136 -6.76 17.23 -14.50
CA GLY A 136 -8.08 17.38 -15.12
C GLY A 136 -9.04 16.22 -14.89
N CYS A 137 -8.57 15.07 -14.40
CA CYS A 137 -9.39 13.86 -14.26
C CYS A 137 -9.41 13.36 -12.80
N GLN A 138 -10.57 13.46 -12.16
CA GLN A 138 -10.76 13.01 -10.76
C GLN A 138 -10.39 11.54 -10.55
N GLU A 139 -10.72 10.67 -11.49
CA GLU A 139 -10.43 9.23 -11.42
C GLU A 139 -8.94 8.91 -11.55
N CYS A 140 -8.15 9.75 -12.24
CA CYS A 140 -6.70 9.63 -12.27
C CYS A 140 -6.06 10.27 -11.04
N MET A 141 -6.65 11.34 -10.51
CA MET A 141 -6.20 11.96 -9.27
C MET A 141 -6.37 11.03 -8.08
N ARG A 142 -7.51 10.34 -7.95
CA ARG A 142 -7.73 9.29 -6.93
C ARG A 142 -6.68 8.18 -7.03
N ALA A 143 -6.47 7.65 -8.23
CA ALA A 143 -5.42 6.64 -8.46
C ALA A 143 -4.03 7.12 -8.04
N PHE A 144 -3.69 8.38 -8.30
CA PHE A 144 -2.43 8.96 -7.84
C PHE A 144 -2.34 9.09 -6.32
N VAL A 145 -3.43 9.50 -5.65
CA VAL A 145 -3.49 9.57 -4.18
C VAL A 145 -3.30 8.19 -3.57
N ASP A 146 -3.98 7.15 -4.07
CA ASP A 146 -3.83 5.78 -3.58
C ASP A 146 -2.37 5.30 -3.68
N VAL A 147 -1.72 5.57 -4.81
CA VAL A 147 -0.31 5.21 -5.04
C VAL A 147 0.61 6.00 -4.09
N ARG A 148 0.40 7.30 -3.92
CA ARG A 148 1.25 8.16 -3.08
C ARG A 148 1.05 7.93 -1.59
N GLN A 149 -0.18 7.70 -1.18
CA GLN A 149 -0.61 7.58 0.22
C GLN A 149 -1.08 6.17 0.55
N SER A 150 -0.43 5.16 -0.03
CA SER A 150 -0.81 3.75 0.08
C SER A 150 -1.01 3.25 1.53
N GLY A 151 -0.18 3.67 2.48
CA GLY A 151 -0.35 3.32 3.90
C GLY A 151 -1.59 3.95 4.54
N TRP A 152 -1.98 5.16 4.12
CA TRP A 152 -3.24 5.78 4.55
C TRP A 152 -4.44 5.04 3.95
N ALA A 153 -4.39 4.65 2.68
CA ALA A 153 -5.47 3.91 2.03
C ALA A 153 -5.75 2.56 2.73
N VAL A 154 -4.70 1.88 3.21
CA VAL A 154 -4.85 0.66 4.02
C VAL A 154 -5.56 0.94 5.35
N ARG A 155 -5.18 2.01 6.05
CA ARG A 155 -5.84 2.41 7.31
C ARG A 155 -7.31 2.77 7.07
N ASP A 156 -7.58 3.53 6.02
CA ASP A 156 -8.90 4.01 5.66
C ASP A 156 -9.87 2.85 5.35
N ALA A 157 -9.39 1.86 4.58
CA ALA A 157 -10.18 0.68 4.23
C ALA A 157 -10.19 -0.42 5.30
N ALA A 158 -9.46 -0.28 6.41
CA ALA A 158 -9.24 -1.37 7.39
C ALA A 158 -10.54 -1.97 7.93
N ALA A 159 -11.52 -1.12 8.28
CA ALA A 159 -12.82 -1.57 8.76
C ALA A 159 -13.57 -2.42 7.71
N ALA A 160 -13.56 -1.99 6.45
CA ALA A 160 -14.20 -2.71 5.35
C ALA A 160 -13.47 -4.03 5.01
N LEU A 161 -12.13 -4.05 5.10
CA LEU A 161 -11.32 -5.25 4.88
C LEU A 161 -11.66 -6.35 5.91
N LEU A 162 -11.86 -5.97 7.18
CA LEU A 162 -12.28 -6.90 8.24
C LEU A 162 -13.75 -7.31 8.14
N ALA A 163 -14.64 -6.38 7.76
CA ALA A 163 -16.07 -6.66 7.59
C ALA A 163 -16.35 -7.69 6.49
N GLY A 164 -15.52 -7.74 5.44
CA GLY A 164 -15.60 -8.75 4.37
C GLY A 164 -15.32 -10.19 4.82
N GLY A 165 -14.83 -10.41 6.05
CA GLY A 165 -14.73 -11.74 6.67
C GLY A 165 -15.95 -12.12 7.54
N ALA A 166 -16.81 -11.16 7.88
CA ALA A 166 -17.96 -11.34 8.76
C ALA A 166 -19.29 -11.64 8.02
N GLY A 167 -19.23 -11.81 6.69
CA GLY A 167 -20.40 -12.11 5.85
C GLY A 167 -20.89 -13.57 5.88
N LEU A 168 -20.40 -14.40 6.82
CA LEU A 168 -20.82 -15.80 7.00
C LEU A 168 -21.13 -16.19 8.46
N THR A 169 -21.42 -15.24 9.36
CA THR A 169 -21.97 -15.60 10.69
C THR A 169 -23.44 -15.20 10.79
N ALA A 170 -24.28 -15.96 10.10
CA ALA A 170 -25.64 -16.16 10.56
C ALA A 170 -25.58 -16.90 11.91
N ALA A 171 -26.03 -16.21 12.96
CA ALA A 171 -26.52 -16.73 14.24
C ALA A 171 -25.68 -17.77 15.01
N GLY A 172 -24.97 -17.30 16.05
CA GLY A 172 -24.59 -18.12 17.19
C GLY A 172 -23.71 -17.38 18.20
N PRO A 173 -24.04 -17.36 19.51
CA PRO A 173 -23.18 -16.76 20.51
C PRO A 173 -21.92 -17.60 20.70
N ILE A 174 -20.74 -17.03 20.41
CA ILE A 174 -19.46 -17.66 20.74
C ILE A 174 -19.23 -17.51 22.24
N VAL A 175 -19.34 -18.62 22.97
CA VAL A 175 -18.93 -18.72 24.37
C VAL A 175 -17.40 -18.62 24.42
N ALA A 176 -16.87 -17.54 24.98
CA ALA A 176 -15.45 -17.36 25.23
C ALA A 176 -14.98 -18.28 26.37
N GLY A 177 -14.28 -19.37 26.03
CA GLY A 177 -13.56 -20.20 27.00
C GLY A 177 -12.16 -19.61 27.31
N PRO A 178 -11.64 -19.73 28.54
CA PRO A 178 -10.35 -19.15 28.90
C PRO A 178 -9.20 -19.89 28.20
N ALA A 179 -8.31 -19.11 27.57
CA ALA A 179 -7.15 -19.57 26.84
C ALA A 179 -6.13 -20.28 27.76
N GLY A 180 -5.85 -21.55 27.48
CA GLY A 180 -4.75 -22.30 28.07
C GLY A 180 -3.39 -21.79 27.61
N ARG A 181 -2.49 -21.58 28.58
CA ARG A 181 -1.06 -21.28 28.38
C ARG A 181 -0.39 -22.35 27.50
N ARG A 182 0.08 -21.97 26.31
CA ARG A 182 1.02 -22.79 25.53
C ARG A 182 2.45 -22.43 25.90
N ARG A 183 3.21 -23.46 26.27
CA ARG A 183 4.64 -23.41 26.58
C ARG A 183 5.43 -23.05 25.31
N ARG A 184 6.35 -22.09 25.43
CA ARG A 184 7.38 -21.78 24.41
C ARG A 184 8.29 -23.00 24.27
N ALA A 185 8.38 -23.54 23.05
CA ALA A 185 9.45 -24.44 22.65
C ALA A 185 10.71 -23.60 22.42
N ASP A 186 11.77 -23.96 23.12
CA ASP A 186 13.10 -23.38 23.05
C ASP A 186 13.73 -23.71 21.68
N ARG A 187 14.23 -22.72 20.96
CA ARG A 187 15.02 -22.92 19.74
C ARG A 187 16.46 -22.47 20.03
N PRO A 188 17.48 -23.27 19.66
CA PRO A 188 18.86 -22.97 19.97
C PRO A 188 19.31 -21.69 19.25
N ARG A 189 19.83 -20.76 20.05
CA ARG A 189 20.43 -19.52 19.58
C ARG A 189 21.75 -19.84 18.88
N CYS A 190 21.84 -19.59 17.57
CA CYS A 190 23.14 -19.40 16.92
C CYS A 190 23.77 -18.11 17.47
N SER A 191 24.68 -18.26 18.41
CA SER A 191 25.45 -17.19 19.01
C SER A 191 26.37 -16.54 17.97
N LEU A 192 26.06 -15.30 17.60
CA LEU A 192 26.98 -14.37 16.96
C LEU A 192 28.15 -14.08 17.91
N ARG A 193 29.24 -14.85 17.76
CA ARG A 193 30.55 -14.47 18.31
C ARG A 193 31.68 -15.08 17.47
N ALA A 194 32.02 -14.43 16.35
CA ALA A 194 33.36 -14.46 15.77
C ALA A 194 33.45 -13.43 14.64
N VAL A 195 33.82 -12.20 15.02
CA VAL A 195 34.44 -11.26 14.09
C VAL A 195 35.86 -11.79 13.84
N ARG A 196 36.09 -12.33 12.64
CA ARG A 196 37.34 -12.42 11.84
C ARG A 196 37.40 -13.72 11.04
N GLY A 197 37.24 -13.60 9.72
CA GLY A 197 37.83 -14.52 8.74
C GLY A 197 37.12 -15.85 8.48
N CYS A 198 36.13 -15.83 7.59
CA CYS A 198 35.83 -16.96 6.69
C CYS A 198 35.12 -16.32 5.47
N GLY A 199 35.73 -16.15 4.30
CA GLY A 199 36.55 -17.12 3.62
C GLY A 199 35.65 -18.04 2.80
N ARG A 200 35.09 -17.52 1.69
CA ARG A 200 34.84 -18.28 0.47
C ARG A 200 33.84 -19.45 0.55
N CYS A 201 32.64 -19.21 0.01
CA CYS A 201 31.88 -20.25 -0.69
C CYS A 201 31.33 -19.68 -2.00
N GLY A 202 32.14 -19.82 -3.07
CA GLY A 202 31.70 -19.71 -4.46
C GLY A 202 30.73 -20.85 -4.77
N ARG A 203 29.64 -20.62 -5.50
CA ARG A 203 29.59 -20.52 -6.99
C ARG A 203 30.30 -21.69 -7.68
N HIS A 204 29.54 -22.74 -7.96
CA HIS A 204 29.72 -23.58 -9.15
C HIS A 204 28.40 -23.59 -9.91
N ALA A 205 28.36 -22.83 -11.01
CA ALA A 205 27.44 -23.05 -12.12
C ALA A 205 28.29 -23.72 -13.21
N GLU A 206 27.97 -24.97 -13.52
CA GLU A 206 28.64 -25.75 -14.56
C GLU A 206 27.95 -25.49 -15.90
N ALA A 207 28.73 -25.05 -16.88
CA ALA A 207 28.33 -24.85 -18.25
C ALA A 207 28.66 -26.10 -19.07
N ALA A 208 27.67 -26.64 -19.78
CA ALA A 208 27.88 -27.62 -20.86
C ALA A 208 27.71 -26.91 -22.21
N GLY A 209 28.79 -26.83 -22.98
CA GLY A 209 28.83 -26.26 -24.33
C GLY A 209 28.47 -27.27 -25.43
N PRO A 210 28.27 -26.80 -26.68
CA PRO A 210 27.75 -27.58 -27.80
C PRO A 210 28.84 -28.28 -28.63
N ALA A 211 28.51 -29.45 -29.19
CA ALA A 211 29.35 -30.17 -30.15
C ALA A 211 28.70 -30.28 -31.54
N ALA A 212 29.39 -29.67 -32.50
CA ALA A 212 29.65 -30.06 -33.89
C ALA A 212 28.53 -30.66 -34.79
N ARG A 213 28.35 -30.00 -35.95
CA ARG A 213 27.78 -30.56 -37.19
C ARG A 213 28.94 -31.07 -38.07
N PRO A 214 28.79 -32.17 -38.80
CA PRO A 214 29.62 -32.45 -39.97
C PRO A 214 28.92 -32.03 -41.27
N THR A 215 29.74 -31.47 -42.16
CA THR A 215 29.50 -31.21 -43.59
C THR A 215 29.79 -32.47 -44.40
N VAL A 216 28.84 -32.90 -45.24
CA VAL A 216 29.02 -33.35 -46.64
C VAL A 216 27.73 -33.01 -47.38
#